data_AF-A0A964L6X2-F1
#
_entry.id   AF-A0A964L6X2-F1
#
_cell.length_a   1.000
_cell.length_b   1.000
_cell.length_c   1.000
_cell.angle_alpha   90.00
_cell.angle_beta   90.00
_cell.angle_gamma   90.00
#
_symmetry.space_group_name_H-M   'P 1'
#
loop_
_entity.id
_entity.type
_entity.pdbx_description
1 polymer ?
#
loop_
_entity_poly.entity_id
_entity_poly.type
_entity_poly.pdbx_seq_one_letter_code
_entity_poly.pdbx_strand_id
1 'polypeptide(L)' 'MKTLKAKSNSLAFVVLRQTVSQALYEHVLQNDQDVRWMDAPPVLPVGAKVALMQGNPGDNGLCFMRVKLPAN' A
#
# COMPACT_ATOMS: atom_id res chain seq x y z
N MET A 1 59.70 -35.89 3.14
CA MET A 1 58.36 -36.49 2.87
C MET A 1 57.48 -36.22 4.08
N LYS A 2 56.30 -35.61 3.86
CA LYS A 2 55.10 -35.61 4.75
C LYS A 2 55.19 -34.66 5.96
N THR A 3 54.30 -33.68 6.23
CA THR A 3 53.03 -33.23 5.65
C THR A 3 52.73 -31.81 6.17
N LEU A 4 52.38 -30.88 5.27
CA LEU A 4 51.88 -29.55 5.57
C LEU A 4 50.40 -29.65 6.02
N LYS A 5 50.08 -29.28 7.26
CA LYS A 5 48.69 -29.32 7.77
C LYS A 5 48.04 -27.95 7.60
N ALA A 6 47.79 -27.56 6.35
CA ALA A 6 46.87 -26.46 6.03
C ALA A 6 45.44 -27.01 6.09
N LYS A 7 44.76 -26.85 7.23
CA LYS A 7 43.32 -27.17 7.32
C LYS A 7 42.54 -25.96 6.81
N SER A 8 42.24 -26.06 5.52
CA SER A 8 41.38 -25.21 4.70
C SER A 8 40.25 -24.52 5.46
N ASN A 9 40.19 -23.19 5.33
CA ASN A 9 39.05 -22.35 5.68
C ASN A 9 37.80 -22.88 4.97
N SER A 10 36.89 -23.49 5.72
CA SER A 10 35.57 -23.82 5.20
C SER A 10 34.79 -22.49 5.12
N LEU A 11 34.83 -21.89 3.94
CA LEU A 11 33.93 -20.80 3.55
C LEU A 11 32.50 -21.33 3.62
N ALA A 12 31.81 -21.05 4.73
CA ALA A 12 30.39 -21.29 4.84
C ALA A 12 29.67 -20.33 3.88
N PHE A 13 29.15 -20.88 2.79
CA PHE A 13 28.27 -20.17 1.85
C PHE A 13 26.95 -19.90 2.57
N VAL A 14 26.81 -18.70 3.15
CA VAL A 14 25.54 -18.23 3.72
C VAL A 14 24.59 -17.91 2.57
N VAL A 15 23.61 -18.77 2.33
CA VAL A 15 22.47 -18.46 1.47
C VAL A 15 21.55 -17.51 2.25
N LEU A 16 21.69 -16.21 2.01
CA LEU A 16 20.69 -15.23 2.43
C LEU A 16 19.40 -15.51 1.64
N ARG A 17 18.38 -16.06 2.32
CA ARG A 17 17.02 -16.09 1.79
C ARG A 17 16.47 -14.67 1.78
N GLN A 18 16.45 -14.04 0.60
CA GLN A 18 15.67 -12.81 0.42
C GLN A 18 14.18 -13.20 0.48
N THR A 19 13.50 -12.79 1.55
CA THR A 19 12.03 -12.85 1.60
C THR A 19 11.50 -11.71 0.74
N VAL A 20 11.10 -12.02 -0.50
CA VAL A 20 10.33 -11.09 -1.32
C VAL A 20 8.96 -10.93 -0.65
N SER A 21 8.75 -9.83 0.04
CA SER A 21 7.44 -9.47 0.59
C SER A 21 6.53 -9.08 -0.55
N GLN A 22 5.66 -9.99 -0.96
CA GLN A 22 4.57 -9.67 -1.89
C GLN A 22 3.51 -8.91 -1.08
N ALA A 23 3.29 -7.63 -1.39
CA ALA A 23 2.17 -6.91 -0.83
C ALA A 23 0.89 -7.64 -1.26
N LEU A 24 0.21 -8.29 -0.32
CA LEU A 24 -1.10 -8.88 -0.57
C LEU A 24 -2.09 -7.73 -0.70
N TYR A 25 -2.43 -7.38 -1.93
CA TYR A 25 -3.50 -6.43 -2.21
C TYR A 25 -4.83 -7.16 -1.95
N GLU A 26 -5.40 -6.94 -0.78
CA GLU A 26 -6.75 -7.42 -0.48
C GLU A 26 -7.76 -6.58 -1.26
N HIS A 27 -8.37 -7.20 -2.28
CA HIS A 27 -9.39 -6.54 -3.09
C HIS A 27 -10.69 -6.48 -2.29
N VAL A 28 -10.99 -5.30 -1.75
CA VAL A 28 -12.26 -5.07 -1.06
C VAL A 28 -13.36 -4.78 -2.08
N LEU A 29 -14.37 -5.65 -2.15
CA LEU A 29 -15.61 -5.37 -2.88
C LEU A 29 -16.48 -4.47 -2.01
N GLN A 30 -16.54 -3.18 -2.34
CA GLN A 30 -17.38 -2.21 -1.62
C GLN A 30 -18.70 -2.00 -2.36
N ASN A 31 -19.82 -2.27 -1.69
CA ASN A 31 -21.16 -2.00 -2.20
C ASN A 31 -21.48 -0.49 -2.04
N ASP A 32 -22.37 0.02 -2.88
CA ASP A 32 -22.80 1.42 -2.84
C ASP A 32 -23.46 1.81 -1.50
N GLN A 33 -24.05 0.85 -0.79
CA GLN A 33 -24.65 1.06 0.54
C GLN A 33 -23.60 1.34 1.64
N ASP A 34 -22.37 0.87 1.44
CA ASP A 34 -21.28 1.00 2.42
C ASP A 34 -20.48 2.31 2.23
N VAL A 35 -20.81 3.07 1.19
CA VAL A 35 -20.14 4.32 0.82
C VAL A 35 -20.57 5.43 1.77
N ARG A 36 -19.65 5.90 2.60
CA ARG A 36 -19.87 7.04 3.50
C ARG A 36 -19.63 8.35 2.76
N TRP A 37 -20.73 9.04 2.43
CA TRP A 37 -20.70 10.37 1.83
C TRP A 37 -20.55 11.44 2.91
N MET A 38 -19.57 12.33 2.71
CA MET A 38 -19.36 13.53 3.52
C MET A 38 -19.37 14.77 2.65
N ASP A 39 -19.55 15.93 3.26
CA ASP A 39 -19.50 17.19 2.54
C ASP A 39 -18.08 17.43 2.02
N ALA A 40 -18.01 17.89 0.79
CA ALA A 40 -16.73 18.12 0.14
C ALA A 40 -15.96 19.27 0.81
N PRO A 41 -14.62 19.22 0.84
CA PRO A 41 -13.81 20.36 1.27
C PRO A 41 -14.10 21.60 0.41
N PRO A 42 -13.84 22.82 0.93
CA PRO A 42 -14.18 24.09 0.27
C PRO A 42 -13.42 24.36 -1.04
N VAL A 43 -12.55 23.45 -1.44
CA VAL A 43 -11.90 23.44 -2.76
C VAL A 43 -12.84 22.99 -3.89
N LEU A 44 -13.92 22.26 -3.55
CA LEU A 44 -14.89 21.75 -4.51
C LEU A 44 -16.16 22.63 -4.56
N PRO A 45 -16.90 22.62 -5.68
CA PRO A 45 -18.12 23.40 -5.84
C PRO A 45 -19.13 23.18 -4.70
N VAL A 46 -19.82 24.25 -4.31
CA VAL A 46 -20.80 24.23 -3.21
C VAL A 46 -21.85 23.16 -3.48
N GLY A 47 -22.05 22.26 -2.51
CA GLY A 47 -22.99 21.13 -2.64
C GLY A 47 -22.37 19.84 -3.18
N ALA A 48 -21.07 19.82 -3.48
CA ALA A 48 -20.36 18.59 -3.78
C ALA A 48 -20.26 17.68 -2.55
N LYS A 49 -20.33 16.37 -2.79
CA LYS A 49 -20.10 15.34 -1.77
C LYS A 49 -18.92 14.47 -2.17
N VAL A 50 -18.15 14.04 -1.18
CA VAL A 50 -17.03 13.11 -1.37
C VAL A 50 -17.27 11.85 -0.56
N ALA A 51 -16.79 10.72 -1.06
CA ALA A 51 -16.76 9.48 -0.29
C ALA A 51 -15.40 8.81 -0.41
N LEU A 52 -14.81 8.51 0.73
CA LEU A 52 -13.49 7.92 0.84
C LEU A 52 -13.58 6.41 0.62
N MET A 53 -12.83 5.89 -0.35
CA MET A 53 -12.79 4.45 -0.65
C MET A 53 -11.54 3.80 -0.06
N GLN A 54 -10.39 4.46 -0.17
CA GLN A 54 -9.13 3.93 0.31
C GLN A 54 -8.14 5.05 0.65
N GLY A 55 -7.40 4.85 1.74
CA GLY A 55 -6.44 5.84 2.23
C GLY A 55 -7.13 6.96 3.02
N ASN A 56 -6.37 7.99 3.35
CA ASN A 56 -6.84 9.18 4.06
C ASN A 56 -6.34 10.40 3.29
N PRO A 57 -7.23 11.33 2.89
CA PRO A 57 -6.83 12.54 2.16
C PRO A 57 -5.98 13.50 2.99
N GLY A 58 -5.89 13.32 4.31
CA GLY A 58 -5.00 14.08 5.20
C GLY A 58 -3.60 13.51 5.33
N ASP A 59 -3.36 12.29 4.86
CA ASP A 59 -2.04 11.65 4.90
C ASP A 59 -1.30 11.85 3.57
N ASN A 60 0.04 11.79 3.60
CA ASN A 60 0.90 11.95 2.40
C ASN A 60 0.91 10.71 1.48
N GLY A 61 -0.21 10.00 1.38
CA GLY A 61 -0.37 8.76 0.61
C GLY A 61 -1.36 8.90 -0.55
N LEU A 62 -1.35 7.92 -1.45
CA LEU A 62 -2.36 7.82 -2.50
C LEU A 62 -3.72 7.52 -1.85
N CYS A 63 -4.70 8.37 -2.15
CA CYS A 63 -6.06 8.27 -1.65
C CYS A 63 -7.02 8.12 -2.83
N PHE A 64 -7.95 7.16 -2.75
CA PHE A 64 -9.02 6.97 -3.73
C PHE A 64 -10.34 7.44 -3.13
N MET A 65 -11.00 8.37 -3.80
CA MET A 65 -12.28 8.93 -3.37
C MET A 65 -13.26 9.06 -4.55
N ARG A 66 -14.55 8.90 -4.28
CA ARG A 66 -15.64 9.23 -5.21
C ARG A 66 -16.08 10.67 -4.97
N VAL A 67 -16.32 11.42 -6.04
CA VAL A 67 -16.80 12.81 -5.98
C VAL A 67 -18.15 12.89 -6.70
N LYS A 68 -19.16 13.42 -6.01
CA LYS A 68 -20.46 13.74 -6.58
C LYS A 68 -20.58 15.25 -6.71
N LEU A 69 -20.59 15.73 -7.94
CA LEU A 69 -20.75 17.15 -8.25
C LEU A 69 -22.24 17.53 -8.32
N PRO A 70 -22.62 18.75 -7.89
CA PRO A 70 -23.97 19.26 -8.06
C PRO A 70 -24.30 19.46 -9.54
N ALA A 71 -25.58 19.36 -9.90
CA ALA A 71 -26.06 19.72 -11.23
C ALA A 71 -25.90 21.24 -11.43
N ASN A 72 -25.46 21.63 -12.62
CA ASN A 72 -25.20 23.02 -13.00
C ASN A 72 -26.49 23.78 -13.34
#